data_AF-A0A9P3MH83-F1
#
_entry.id   AF-A0A9P3MH83-F1
#
_cell.length_a   1.000
_cell.length_b   1.000
_cell.length_c   1.000
_cell.angle_alpha   90.00
_cell.angle_beta   90.00
_cell.angle_gamma   90.00
#
_symmetry.space_group_name_H-M   'P 1'
#
loop_
_entity.id
_entity.type
_entity.pdbx_description
1 polymer ?
#
loop_
_entity_poly.entity_id
_entity_poly.type
_entity_poly.pdbx_seq_one_letter_code
_entity_poly.pdbx_strand_id
1 'polypeptide(L)'
;MTERLTALSTVAGLFMMVPQILKNASLLRANQGASLAILSWLGFATGFLGNMLLLSYFTAKKELSACLVQVVGAGTTAILLGQVFMAGFMPPPAFTAVAAYFLIGCTVNCLRFVGHLPQSLWDTWQDLIGVLGLAVLPQVIWSTFSSIPTKLPGTISAVAGLLFIAAMRRGMVGQRWRDRWQLLSGWTATLLFMVMPVAQLQVCFARPDQLAAMSSLSSLLGIVGNGLMVPRALFTRDFIWFLGCSWGCILMGWGVLLAMFIHGFYPPTLFLAVSVALVGYLAVVFKFDADAHACTPVLGSISGLLKGAA
;
A
#
# COMPACT_ATOMS: atom_id res chain seq x y z
N MET A 1 2.10 14.81 -17.53
CA MET A 1 2.44 15.44 -16.22
C MET A 1 2.16 14.50 -15.05
N THR A 2 0.93 13.99 -14.90
CA THR A 2 0.52 13.09 -13.79
C THR A 2 1.39 11.83 -13.65
N GLU A 3 1.83 11.24 -14.77
CA GLU A 3 2.77 10.10 -14.77
C GLU A 3 4.13 10.42 -14.18
N ARG A 4 4.65 11.64 -14.42
CA ARG A 4 5.94 12.09 -13.86
C ARG A 4 5.82 12.32 -12.37
N LEU A 5 4.70 12.89 -11.91
CA LEU A 5 4.43 13.03 -10.47
C LEU A 5 4.36 11.66 -9.78
N THR A 6 3.68 10.69 -10.40
CA THR A 6 3.66 9.31 -9.89
C THR A 6 5.07 8.71 -9.88
N ALA A 7 5.87 8.89 -10.93
CA ALA A 7 7.25 8.40 -10.92
C ALA A 7 8.09 9.06 -9.82
N LEU A 8 7.90 10.35 -9.55
CA LEU A 8 8.59 11.06 -8.46
C LEU A 8 8.20 10.57 -7.06
N SER A 9 7.03 9.95 -6.88
CA SER A 9 6.67 9.37 -5.57
C SER A 9 7.61 8.23 -5.16
N THR A 10 8.23 7.54 -6.12
CA THR A 10 9.27 6.53 -5.86
C THR A 10 10.44 7.10 -5.06
N VAL A 11 10.81 8.36 -5.34
CA VAL A 11 11.92 9.04 -4.66
C VAL A 11 11.58 9.20 -3.18
N ALA A 12 10.37 9.68 -2.85
CA ALA A 12 9.92 9.78 -1.47
C ALA A 12 9.92 8.41 -0.77
N GLY A 13 9.45 7.36 -1.47
CA GLY A 13 9.49 5.98 -0.97
C GLY A 13 10.91 5.48 -0.67
N LEU A 14 11.86 5.75 -1.56
CA LEU A 14 13.27 5.40 -1.37
C LEU A 14 13.88 6.11 -0.17
N PHE A 15 13.63 7.42 -0.02
CA PHE A 15 14.14 8.17 1.15
C PHE A 15 13.58 7.67 2.48
N MET A 16 12.39 7.07 2.49
CA MET A 16 11.85 6.44 3.70
C MET A 16 12.57 5.13 4.05
N MET A 17 12.87 4.27 3.06
CA MET A 17 13.36 2.91 3.32
C MET A 17 14.89 2.75 3.28
N VAL A 18 15.59 3.49 2.41
CA VAL A 18 17.05 3.34 2.21
C VAL A 18 17.85 3.60 3.49
N PRO A 19 17.58 4.64 4.30
CA PRO A 19 18.32 4.86 5.54
C PRO A 19 18.24 3.66 6.50
N GLN A 20 17.05 3.04 6.60
CA GLN A 20 16.86 1.85 7.43
C GLN A 20 17.62 0.64 6.89
N ILE A 21 17.59 0.43 5.57
CA ILE A 21 18.35 -0.64 4.90
C ILE A 21 19.85 -0.48 5.17
N LEU A 22 20.39 0.72 5.04
CA LEU A 22 21.81 1.00 5.26
C LEU A 22 22.20 0.79 6.72
N LYS A 23 21.37 1.26 7.67
CA LYS A 23 21.56 1.05 9.11
C LYS A 23 21.53 -0.43 9.49
N ASN A 24 20.58 -1.20 8.97
CA ASN A 24 20.51 -2.64 9.20
C ASN A 24 21.75 -3.36 8.65
N ALA A 25 22.22 -2.96 7.46
CA ALA A 25 23.42 -3.53 6.85
C ALA A 25 24.69 -3.23 7.66
N SER A 26 24.80 -2.09 8.33
CA SER A 26 25.94 -1.82 9.23
C SER A 26 25.84 -2.63 10.51
N LEU A 27 24.64 -2.75 11.11
CA LEU A 27 24.42 -3.55 12.33
C LEU A 27 24.71 -5.04 12.10
N LEU A 28 24.25 -5.61 10.98
CA LEU A 28 24.53 -7.01 10.63
C LEU A 28 26.04 -7.25 10.43
N ARG A 29 26.74 -6.35 9.74
CA ARG A 29 28.20 -6.44 9.56
C ARG A 29 28.98 -6.32 10.88
N ALA A 30 28.45 -5.57 11.84
CA ALA A 30 29.02 -5.40 13.17
C ALA A 30 28.64 -6.52 14.17
N ASN A 31 27.94 -7.58 13.73
CA ASN A 31 27.38 -8.63 14.59
C ASN A 31 26.40 -8.09 15.67
N GLN A 32 25.80 -6.93 15.44
CA GLN A 32 24.79 -6.31 16.30
C GLN A 32 23.37 -6.59 15.79
N GLY A 33 23.17 -7.77 15.18
CA GLY A 33 21.90 -8.19 14.60
C GLY A 33 20.75 -8.17 15.60
N ALA A 34 21.02 -8.38 16.89
CA ALA A 34 20.03 -8.33 17.96
C ALA A 34 19.21 -7.03 18.01
N SER A 35 19.78 -5.90 17.59
CA SER A 35 19.07 -4.62 17.53
C SER A 35 17.92 -4.59 16.51
N LEU A 36 17.88 -5.55 15.58
CA LEU A 36 16.80 -5.66 14.59
C LEU A 36 15.53 -6.32 15.17
N ALA A 37 15.55 -6.81 16.42
CA ALA A 37 14.38 -7.40 17.07
C ALA A 37 13.16 -6.46 17.14
N ILE A 38 13.41 -5.14 17.13
CA ILE A 38 12.36 -4.11 17.16
C ILE A 38 11.58 -4.02 15.83
N LEU A 39 12.14 -4.56 14.74
CA LEU A 39 11.52 -4.50 13.42
C LEU A 39 10.42 -5.57 13.30
N SER A 40 9.17 -5.12 13.13
CA SER A 40 8.04 -6.02 12.90
C SER A 40 8.11 -6.64 11.50
N TRP A 41 8.63 -7.87 11.40
CA TRP A 41 8.67 -8.60 10.13
C TRP A 41 7.26 -8.78 9.54
N LEU A 42 6.23 -8.93 10.38
CA LEU A 42 4.85 -9.06 9.92
C LEU A 42 4.33 -7.75 9.30
N GLY A 43 4.69 -6.61 9.90
CA GLY A 43 4.36 -5.29 9.35
C GLY A 43 5.01 -5.06 7.99
N PHE A 44 6.30 -5.39 7.84
CA PHE A 44 6.99 -5.33 6.55
C PHE A 44 6.41 -6.33 5.54
N ALA A 45 6.08 -7.56 5.95
CA ALA A 45 5.46 -8.55 5.07
C ALA A 45 4.09 -8.09 4.54
N THR A 46 3.32 -7.37 5.37
CA THR A 46 2.03 -6.78 4.99
C THR A 46 2.21 -5.69 3.94
N GLY A 47 3.15 -4.76 4.16
CA GLY A 47 3.46 -3.71 3.18
C GLY A 47 4.02 -4.28 1.87
N PHE A 48 4.86 -5.32 1.94
CA PHE A 48 5.35 -6.06 0.78
C PHE A 48 4.19 -6.67 -0.03
N LEU A 49 3.27 -7.36 0.65
CA LEU A 49 2.10 -7.94 -0.01
C LEU A 49 1.23 -6.87 -0.69
N GLY A 50 0.98 -5.75 0.01
CA GLY A 50 0.24 -4.62 -0.55
C GLY A 50 0.86 -4.12 -1.86
N ASN A 51 2.20 -3.92 -1.88
CA ASN A 51 2.90 -3.51 -3.09
C ASN A 51 2.76 -4.54 -4.22
N MET A 52 2.90 -5.84 -3.93
CA MET A 52 2.80 -6.90 -4.94
C MET A 52 1.37 -7.07 -5.51
N LEU A 53 0.35 -6.88 -4.67
CA LEU A 53 -1.04 -6.87 -5.11
C LEU A 53 -1.33 -5.64 -6.00
N LEU A 54 -0.87 -4.45 -5.60
CA LEU A 54 -0.97 -3.25 -6.44
C LEU A 54 -0.18 -3.37 -7.75
N LEU A 55 0.98 -4.05 -7.74
CA LEU A 55 1.74 -4.30 -8.96
C LEU A 55 0.88 -5.05 -9.98
N SER A 56 0.16 -6.08 -9.52
CA SER A 56 -0.73 -6.87 -10.37
C SER A 56 -1.94 -6.07 -10.84
N TYR A 57 -2.48 -5.22 -9.97
CA TYR A 57 -3.56 -4.30 -10.31
C TYR A 57 -3.18 -3.29 -11.39
N PHE A 58 -2.06 -2.59 -11.22
CA PHE A 58 -1.58 -1.59 -12.19
C PHE A 58 -1.05 -2.22 -13.47
N THR A 59 -0.54 -3.45 -13.40
CA THR A 59 -0.16 -4.23 -14.59
C THR A 59 -1.38 -4.54 -15.46
N ALA A 60 -2.53 -4.90 -14.86
CA ALA A 60 -3.78 -5.08 -15.59
C ALA A 60 -4.21 -3.81 -16.32
N LYS A 61 -3.96 -2.65 -15.71
CA LYS A 61 -4.30 -1.32 -16.24
C LYS A 61 -3.25 -0.69 -17.15
N LYS A 62 -2.10 -1.36 -17.36
CA LYS A 62 -0.95 -0.84 -18.13
C LYS A 62 -0.38 0.50 -17.61
N GLU A 63 -0.44 0.72 -16.30
CA GLU A 63 0.07 1.94 -15.65
C GLU A 63 1.56 1.79 -15.28
N LEU A 64 2.48 2.14 -16.19
CA LEU A 64 3.92 1.92 -16.01
C LEU A 64 4.47 2.60 -14.74
N SER A 65 4.23 3.91 -14.59
CA SER A 65 4.75 4.67 -13.44
C SER A 65 4.27 4.08 -12.11
N ALA A 66 3.01 3.65 -12.04
CA ALA A 66 2.46 3.03 -10.84
C ALA A 66 3.10 1.66 -10.58
N CYS A 67 3.30 0.84 -11.63
CA CYS A 67 4.03 -0.44 -11.52
C CYS A 67 5.44 -0.24 -10.96
N LEU A 68 6.17 0.78 -11.44
CA LEU A 68 7.51 1.11 -10.95
C LEU A 68 7.52 1.46 -9.46
N VAL A 69 6.53 2.23 -8.99
CA VAL A 69 6.35 2.52 -7.56
C VAL A 69 6.20 1.23 -6.75
N GLN A 70 5.37 0.31 -7.24
CA GLN A 70 5.14 -0.95 -6.54
C GLN A 70 6.36 -1.87 -6.55
N VAL A 71 7.10 -1.95 -7.66
CA VAL A 71 8.34 -2.75 -7.73
C VAL A 71 9.41 -2.19 -6.79
N VAL A 72 9.59 -0.86 -6.75
CA VAL A 72 10.53 -0.23 -5.83
C VAL A 72 10.11 -0.48 -4.38
N GLY A 73 8.84 -0.25 -4.04
CA GLY A 73 8.32 -0.48 -2.69
C GLY A 73 8.43 -1.94 -2.25
N ALA A 74 8.05 -2.89 -3.12
CA ALA A 74 8.18 -4.33 -2.86
C ALA A 74 9.65 -4.73 -2.71
N GLY A 75 10.53 -4.25 -3.60
CA GLY A 75 11.96 -4.54 -3.60
C GLY A 75 12.66 -4.04 -2.34
N THR A 76 12.44 -2.79 -1.95
CA THR A 76 13.03 -2.25 -0.71
C THR A 76 12.52 -2.99 0.52
N THR A 77 11.24 -3.38 0.53
CA THR A 77 10.66 -4.13 1.65
C THR A 77 11.18 -5.57 1.70
N ALA A 78 11.38 -6.21 0.55
CA ALA A 78 11.98 -7.54 0.46
C ALA A 78 13.43 -7.55 0.98
N ILE A 79 14.21 -6.49 0.68
CA ILE A 79 15.57 -6.32 1.24
C ILE A 79 15.51 -6.22 2.77
N LEU A 80 14.62 -5.39 3.33
CA LEU A 80 14.44 -5.26 4.78
C LEU A 80 14.04 -6.60 5.42
N LEU A 81 13.10 -7.34 4.82
CA LEU A 81 12.71 -8.66 5.30
C LEU A 81 13.87 -9.66 5.26
N GLY A 82 14.71 -9.60 4.23
CA GLY A 82 15.95 -10.37 4.15
C GLY A 82 16.91 -10.06 5.30
N GLN A 83 17.08 -8.78 5.66
CA GLN A 83 17.92 -8.38 6.79
C GLN A 83 17.36 -8.87 8.13
N VAL A 84 16.04 -8.81 8.32
CA VAL A 84 15.37 -9.33 9.54
C VAL A 84 15.47 -10.85 9.62
N PHE A 85 15.37 -11.55 8.48
CA PHE A 85 15.60 -12.99 8.39
C PHE A 85 17.05 -13.37 8.73
N MET A 86 18.04 -12.67 8.16
CA MET A 86 19.46 -12.87 8.48
C MET A 86 19.79 -12.65 9.97
N ALA A 87 19.03 -11.77 10.64
CA ALA A 87 19.14 -11.54 12.08
C ALA A 87 18.42 -12.60 12.94
N GLY A 88 17.72 -13.57 12.33
CA GLY A 88 17.03 -14.65 13.02
C GLY A 88 15.62 -14.33 13.53
N PHE A 89 15.04 -13.18 13.14
CA PHE A 89 13.74 -12.72 13.66
C PHE A 89 12.54 -13.03 12.75
N MET A 90 12.79 -13.57 11.55
CA MET A 90 11.73 -14.01 10.63
C MET A 90 11.74 -15.53 10.48
N PRO A 91 10.59 -16.23 10.59
CA PRO A 91 10.55 -17.67 10.37
C PRO A 91 10.96 -18.06 8.94
N PRO A 92 11.81 -19.08 8.74
CA PRO A 92 12.26 -19.49 7.40
C PRO A 92 11.12 -19.79 6.40
N PRO A 93 10.02 -20.50 6.77
CA PRO A 93 8.92 -20.74 5.84
C PRO A 93 8.26 -19.45 5.35
N ALA A 94 8.15 -18.43 6.21
CA ALA A 94 7.58 -17.15 5.85
C ALA A 94 8.50 -16.38 4.89
N PHE A 95 9.81 -16.42 5.13
CA PHE A 95 10.79 -15.78 4.24
C PHE A 95 10.80 -16.43 2.86
N THR A 96 10.79 -17.77 2.79
CA THR A 96 10.71 -18.50 1.52
C THR A 96 9.45 -18.14 0.73
N ALA A 97 8.30 -18.03 1.40
CA ALA A 97 7.05 -17.62 0.75
C ALA A 97 7.14 -16.19 0.17
N VAL A 98 7.70 -15.24 0.92
CA VAL A 98 7.92 -13.87 0.46
C VAL A 98 8.86 -13.82 -0.74
N ALA A 99 10.00 -14.51 -0.67
CA ALA A 99 10.99 -14.55 -1.75
C ALA A 99 10.41 -15.18 -3.02
N ALA A 100 9.72 -16.32 -2.89
CA ALA A 100 9.05 -16.98 -4.01
C ALA A 100 7.99 -16.07 -4.63
N TYR A 101 7.13 -15.45 -3.83
CA TYR A 101 6.10 -14.55 -4.32
C TYR A 101 6.67 -13.31 -5.00
N PHE A 102 7.79 -12.75 -4.49
CA PHE A 102 8.47 -11.63 -5.15
C PHE A 102 8.97 -12.03 -6.54
N LEU A 103 9.72 -13.13 -6.64
CA LEU A 103 10.30 -13.58 -7.91
C LEU A 103 9.22 -13.96 -8.93
N ILE A 104 8.27 -14.80 -8.52
CA ILE A 104 7.17 -15.24 -9.39
C ILE A 104 6.32 -14.03 -9.78
N GLY A 105 5.94 -13.19 -8.81
CA GLY A 105 5.06 -12.05 -9.05
C GLY A 105 5.68 -10.99 -9.93
N CYS A 106 6.96 -10.64 -9.75
CA CYS A 106 7.65 -9.73 -10.65
C CYS A 106 7.75 -10.31 -12.06
N THR A 107 8.05 -11.61 -12.20
CA THR A 107 8.16 -12.28 -13.50
C THR A 107 6.81 -12.30 -14.23
N VAL A 108 5.76 -12.77 -13.57
CA VAL A 108 4.40 -12.86 -14.14
C VAL A 108 3.90 -11.48 -14.54
N ASN A 109 4.08 -10.47 -13.69
CA ASN A 109 3.66 -9.10 -14.00
C ASN A 109 4.48 -8.49 -15.14
N CYS A 110 5.80 -8.71 -15.18
CA CYS A 110 6.63 -8.26 -16.29
C CYS A 110 6.17 -8.87 -17.62
N LEU A 111 6.01 -10.21 -17.67
CA LEU A 111 5.52 -10.92 -18.86
C LEU A 111 4.13 -10.44 -19.28
N ARG A 112 3.23 -10.18 -18.32
CA ARG A 112 1.91 -9.61 -18.62
C ARG A 112 2.02 -8.18 -19.15
N PHE A 113 2.91 -7.37 -18.59
CA PHE A 113 3.08 -5.97 -18.99
C PHE A 113 3.57 -5.88 -20.44
N VAL A 114 4.56 -6.70 -20.83
CA VAL A 114 5.10 -6.73 -22.20
C VAL A 114 4.23 -7.52 -23.20
N GLY A 115 3.15 -8.17 -22.73
CA GLY A 115 2.21 -8.88 -23.60
C GLY A 115 2.58 -10.33 -23.93
N HIS A 116 3.57 -10.91 -23.25
CA HIS A 116 4.02 -12.29 -23.47
C HIS A 116 3.33 -13.32 -22.57
N LEU A 117 2.47 -12.90 -21.63
CA LEU A 117 1.73 -13.83 -20.76
C LEU A 117 0.35 -14.18 -21.33
N PRO A 118 0.05 -15.46 -21.60
CA PRO A 118 -1.28 -15.93 -21.99
C PRO A 118 -2.37 -15.48 -20.99
N GLN A 119 -3.57 -15.17 -21.51
CA GLN A 119 -4.70 -14.71 -20.68
C GLN A 119 -5.09 -15.75 -19.62
N SER A 120 -5.06 -17.04 -19.96
CA SER A 120 -5.40 -18.12 -19.01
C SER A 120 -4.48 -18.13 -17.78
N LEU A 121 -3.17 -17.97 -18.00
CA LEU A 121 -2.19 -17.89 -16.90
C LEU A 121 -2.36 -16.61 -16.09
N TRP A 122 -2.69 -15.50 -16.74
CA TRP A 122 -3.01 -14.25 -16.05
C TRP A 122 -4.25 -14.38 -15.16
N ASP A 123 -5.32 -15.02 -15.65
CA ASP A 123 -6.55 -15.22 -14.88
C ASP A 123 -6.28 -16.13 -13.67
N THR A 124 -5.49 -17.19 -13.83
CA THR A 124 -5.04 -18.04 -12.71
C THR A 124 -4.21 -17.24 -11.70
N TRP A 125 -3.30 -16.39 -12.16
CA TRP A 125 -2.54 -15.51 -11.27
C TRP A 125 -3.46 -14.57 -10.48
N GLN A 126 -4.42 -13.94 -11.14
CA GLN A 126 -5.41 -13.05 -10.52
C GLN A 126 -6.26 -13.78 -9.47
N ASP A 127 -6.68 -15.02 -9.74
CA ASP A 127 -7.40 -15.86 -8.78
C ASP A 127 -6.57 -16.12 -7.52
N LEU A 128 -5.30 -16.53 -7.69
CA LEU A 128 -4.41 -16.84 -6.57
C LEU A 128 -4.15 -15.62 -5.69
N ILE A 129 -3.81 -14.48 -6.29
CA ILE A 129 -3.55 -13.26 -5.52
C ILE A 129 -4.83 -12.66 -4.93
N GLY A 130 -5.99 -12.88 -5.56
CA GLY A 130 -7.29 -12.49 -5.04
C GLY A 130 -7.62 -13.24 -3.74
N VAL A 131 -7.41 -14.56 -3.72
CA VAL A 131 -7.54 -15.38 -2.49
C VAL A 131 -6.52 -14.94 -1.44
N LEU A 132 -5.28 -14.68 -1.84
CA LEU A 132 -4.23 -14.22 -0.92
C LEU A 132 -4.61 -12.89 -0.26
N GLY A 133 -5.07 -11.91 -1.05
CA GLY A 133 -5.54 -10.62 -0.54
C GLY A 133 -6.73 -10.77 0.42
N LEU A 134 -7.71 -11.61 0.05
CA LEU A 134 -8.86 -11.91 0.91
C LEU A 134 -8.49 -12.61 2.21
N ALA A 135 -7.49 -13.49 2.19
CA ALA A 135 -7.04 -14.20 3.38
C ALA A 135 -6.26 -13.27 4.31
N VAL A 136 -5.36 -12.46 3.75
CA VAL A 136 -4.45 -11.66 4.57
C VAL A 136 -5.13 -10.43 5.16
N LEU A 137 -6.03 -9.76 4.44
CA LEU A 137 -6.67 -8.53 4.93
C LEU A 137 -7.41 -8.73 6.27
N PRO A 138 -8.37 -9.66 6.42
CA PRO A 138 -9.05 -9.90 7.69
C PRO A 138 -8.11 -10.41 8.77
N GLN A 139 -7.09 -11.18 8.38
CA GLN A 139 -6.07 -11.66 9.32
C GLN A 139 -5.24 -10.52 9.89
N VAL A 140 -4.82 -9.56 9.06
CA VAL A 140 -4.06 -8.37 9.49
C VAL A 140 -4.93 -7.49 10.37
N ILE A 141 -6.19 -7.26 9.99
CA ILE A 141 -7.14 -6.48 10.81
C ILE A 141 -7.29 -7.13 12.18
N TRP A 142 -7.51 -8.45 12.23
CA TRP A 142 -7.63 -9.17 13.49
C TRP A 142 -6.36 -9.04 14.34
N SER A 143 -5.20 -9.33 13.76
CA SER A 143 -3.91 -9.22 14.46
C SER A 143 -3.56 -7.81 14.89
N THR A 144 -4.17 -6.78 14.29
CA THR A 144 -3.98 -5.38 14.67
C THR A 144 -4.82 -5.00 15.89
N PHE A 145 -6.08 -5.46 15.96
CA PHE A 145 -7.03 -5.00 16.98
C PHE A 145 -7.35 -6.03 18.07
N SER A 146 -6.93 -7.28 17.92
CA SER A 146 -7.19 -8.37 18.87
C SER A 146 -5.89 -8.91 19.45
N SER A 147 -5.88 -9.12 20.76
CA SER A 147 -4.78 -9.79 21.47
C SER A 147 -4.86 -11.32 21.38
N ILE A 148 -5.95 -11.87 20.82
CA ILE A 148 -6.17 -13.32 20.74
C ILE A 148 -5.47 -13.86 19.48
N PRO A 149 -4.41 -14.68 19.63
CA PRO A 149 -3.72 -15.25 18.49
C PRO A 149 -4.60 -16.31 17.82
N THR A 150 -5.04 -16.03 16.60
CA THR A 150 -5.77 -17.01 15.78
C THR A 150 -5.52 -16.77 14.30
N LYS A 151 -5.66 -17.83 13.50
CA LYS A 151 -5.60 -17.79 12.03
C LYS A 151 -6.99 -17.84 11.39
N LEU A 152 -8.06 -17.92 12.21
CA LEU A 152 -9.42 -18.15 11.74
C LEU A 152 -9.92 -17.11 10.72
N PRO A 153 -9.74 -15.79 10.93
CA PRO A 153 -10.21 -14.80 9.96
C PRO A 153 -9.62 -15.03 8.58
N GLY A 154 -8.31 -15.26 8.51
CA GLY A 154 -7.64 -15.53 7.23
C GLY A 154 -8.05 -16.86 6.62
N THR A 155 -8.14 -17.93 7.41
CA THR A 155 -8.55 -19.25 6.91
C THR A 155 -9.97 -19.24 6.35
N ILE A 156 -10.93 -18.61 7.06
CA ILE A 156 -12.33 -18.53 6.62
C ILE A 156 -12.41 -17.76 5.30
N SER A 157 -11.73 -16.62 5.20
CA SER A 157 -11.73 -15.81 3.98
C SER A 157 -11.00 -16.50 2.82
N ALA A 158 -9.93 -17.26 3.08
CA ALA A 158 -9.26 -18.07 2.07
C ALA A 158 -10.19 -19.15 1.51
N VAL A 159 -10.87 -19.90 2.39
CA VAL A 159 -11.84 -20.93 1.99
C VAL A 159 -12.98 -20.31 1.20
N ALA A 160 -13.53 -19.18 1.64
CA ALA A 160 -14.58 -18.46 0.91
C ALA A 160 -14.12 -18.04 -0.49
N GLY A 161 -12.89 -17.51 -0.62
CA GLY A 161 -12.30 -17.16 -1.91
C GLY A 161 -12.14 -18.36 -2.84
N LEU A 162 -11.66 -19.49 -2.33
CA LEU A 162 -11.53 -20.73 -3.10
C LEU A 162 -12.88 -21.28 -3.56
N LEU A 163 -13.90 -21.26 -2.68
CA LEU A 163 -15.26 -21.66 -3.03
C LEU A 163 -15.86 -20.74 -4.09
N PHE A 164 -15.61 -19.43 -4.00
CA PHE A 164 -16.06 -18.46 -4.99
C PHE A 164 -15.42 -18.72 -6.36
N ILE A 165 -14.10 -18.98 -6.42
CA ILE A 165 -13.43 -19.37 -7.67
C ILE A 165 -14.04 -20.66 -8.23
N ALA A 166 -14.26 -21.68 -7.39
CA ALA A 166 -14.86 -22.94 -7.83
C ALA A 166 -16.25 -22.73 -8.44
N ALA A 167 -17.10 -21.90 -7.82
CA ALA A 167 -18.40 -21.52 -8.36
C ALA A 167 -18.28 -20.74 -9.68
N MET A 168 -17.30 -19.83 -9.78
CA MET A 168 -17.03 -19.06 -11.00
C MET A 168 -16.60 -19.97 -12.16
N ARG A 169 -15.72 -20.94 -11.92
CA ARG A 169 -15.26 -21.92 -12.92
C ARG A 169 -16.36 -22.89 -13.36
N ARG A 170 -17.38 -23.11 -12.53
CA ARG A 170 -18.60 -23.87 -12.87
C ARG A 170 -19.66 -23.04 -13.61
N GLY A 171 -19.40 -21.77 -13.92
CA GLY A 171 -20.36 -20.89 -14.58
C GLY A 171 -21.53 -20.45 -13.70
N MET A 172 -21.45 -20.68 -12.38
CA MET A 172 -22.51 -20.33 -11.42
C MET A 172 -22.52 -18.84 -11.05
N VAL A 173 -21.50 -18.09 -11.49
CA VAL A 173 -21.28 -16.68 -11.14
C VAL A 173 -21.43 -15.81 -12.39
N GLY A 174 -22.34 -14.83 -12.33
CA GLY A 174 -22.59 -13.87 -13.40
C GLY A 174 -21.40 -12.95 -13.68
N GLN A 175 -21.31 -12.41 -14.90
CA GLN A 175 -20.17 -11.62 -15.38
C GLN A 175 -19.79 -10.46 -14.44
N ARG A 176 -20.79 -9.71 -13.94
CA ARG A 176 -20.61 -8.60 -12.98
C ARG A 176 -19.73 -8.97 -11.78
N TRP A 177 -19.88 -10.17 -11.24
CA TRP A 177 -19.13 -10.62 -10.07
C TRP A 177 -17.72 -11.09 -10.43
N ARG A 178 -17.52 -11.58 -11.65
CA ARG A 178 -16.18 -11.90 -12.18
C ARG A 178 -15.37 -10.64 -12.42
N ASP A 179 -15.99 -9.60 -12.96
CA ASP A 179 -15.32 -8.31 -13.19
C ASP A 179 -14.89 -7.70 -11.85
N ARG A 180 -15.75 -7.77 -10.82
CA ARG A 180 -15.42 -7.33 -9.45
C ARG A 180 -14.32 -8.15 -8.81
N TRP A 181 -14.25 -9.45 -9.09
CA TRP A 181 -13.18 -10.31 -8.60
C TRP A 181 -11.81 -9.87 -9.11
N GLN A 182 -11.72 -9.40 -10.35
CA GLN A 182 -10.48 -8.87 -10.91
C GLN A 182 -9.99 -7.59 -10.21
N LEU A 183 -10.90 -6.82 -9.61
CA LEU A 183 -10.57 -5.62 -8.83
C LEU A 183 -10.12 -5.93 -7.40
N LEU A 184 -10.26 -7.19 -6.96
CA LEU A 184 -10.07 -7.58 -5.57
C LEU A 184 -8.63 -7.40 -5.09
N SER A 185 -7.65 -7.66 -5.97
CA SER A 185 -6.23 -7.42 -5.67
C SER A 185 -5.98 -5.93 -5.36
N GLY A 186 -6.55 -5.03 -6.16
CA GLY A 186 -6.49 -3.58 -5.90
C GLY A 186 -7.15 -3.20 -4.58
N TRP A 187 -8.38 -3.67 -4.34
CA TRP A 187 -9.13 -3.36 -3.11
C TRP A 187 -8.43 -3.88 -1.86
N THR A 188 -8.02 -5.14 -1.84
CA THR A 188 -7.36 -5.74 -0.69
C THR A 188 -6.02 -5.07 -0.40
N ALA A 189 -5.25 -4.72 -1.43
CA ALA A 189 -4.02 -3.95 -1.26
C ALA A 189 -4.26 -2.56 -0.67
N THR A 190 -5.23 -1.81 -1.23
CA THR A 190 -5.61 -0.49 -0.72
C THR A 190 -6.03 -0.58 0.74
N LEU A 191 -6.89 -1.54 1.10
CA LEU A 191 -7.35 -1.70 2.48
C LEU A 191 -6.22 -2.11 3.43
N LEU A 192 -5.29 -2.97 2.99
CA LEU A 192 -4.09 -3.30 3.78
C LEU A 192 -3.26 -2.05 4.09
N PHE A 193 -3.00 -1.20 3.09
CA PHE A 193 -2.31 0.07 3.28
C PHE A 193 -3.11 1.05 4.14
N MET A 194 -4.44 1.01 4.09
CA MET A 194 -5.30 1.89 4.89
C MET A 194 -5.34 1.51 6.37
N VAL A 195 -5.21 0.22 6.71
CA VAL A 195 -5.20 -0.25 8.10
C VAL A 195 -3.91 0.17 8.83
N MET A 196 -2.76 0.14 8.15
CA MET A 196 -1.47 0.49 8.74
C MET A 196 -1.44 1.85 9.50
N PRO A 197 -1.87 2.99 8.90
CA PRO A 197 -1.85 4.26 9.60
C PRO A 197 -2.88 4.34 10.73
N VAL A 198 -3.99 3.59 10.66
CA VAL A 198 -4.97 3.54 11.76
C VAL A 198 -4.34 2.92 13.01
N ALA A 199 -3.59 1.82 12.83
CA ALA A 199 -2.85 1.19 13.91
C ALA A 199 -1.81 2.15 14.52
N GLN A 200 -1.07 2.87 13.67
CA GLN A 200 -0.10 3.86 14.12
C GLN A 200 -0.76 4.99 14.91
N LEU A 201 -1.86 5.56 14.42
CA LEU A 201 -2.59 6.63 15.10
C LEU A 201 -3.13 6.16 16.45
N GLN A 202 -3.63 4.93 16.53
CA GLN A 202 -4.08 4.34 17.78
C GLN A 202 -2.95 4.29 18.82
N VAL A 203 -1.73 3.93 18.43
CA VAL A 203 -0.56 3.99 19.30
C VAL A 203 -0.21 5.43 19.68
N CYS A 204 -0.21 6.36 18.71
CA CYS A 204 0.09 7.77 18.94
C CYS A 204 -0.81 8.39 20.03
N PHE A 205 -2.11 8.10 19.99
CA PHE A 205 -3.07 8.64 20.97
C PHE A 205 -3.09 7.85 22.28
N ALA A 206 -2.79 6.55 22.25
CA ALA A 206 -2.78 5.71 23.47
C ALA A 206 -1.48 5.83 24.28
N ARG A 207 -0.36 6.17 23.64
CA ARG A 207 0.97 6.27 24.27
C ARG A 207 1.73 7.53 23.81
N PRO A 208 1.30 8.72 24.25
CA PRO A 208 1.89 9.98 23.82
C PRO A 208 3.37 10.13 24.17
N ASP A 209 3.84 9.43 25.21
CA ASP A 209 5.24 9.37 25.65
C ASP A 209 6.18 8.83 24.55
N GLN A 210 5.67 7.99 23.66
CA GLN A 210 6.47 7.39 22.57
C GLN A 210 6.56 8.30 21.34
N LEU A 211 5.76 9.38 21.27
CA LEU A 211 5.75 10.31 20.13
C LEU A 211 7.07 11.04 19.96
N ALA A 212 7.84 11.25 21.04
CA ALA A 212 9.17 11.85 20.99
C ALA A 212 10.15 11.08 20.08
N ALA A 213 9.97 9.76 19.94
CA ALA A 213 10.80 8.90 19.12
C ALA A 213 10.36 8.85 17.64
N MET A 214 9.24 9.48 17.30
CA MET A 214 8.71 9.47 15.94
C MET A 214 9.37 10.50 15.05
N SER A 215 9.61 10.12 13.80
CA SER A 215 10.19 11.03 12.79
C SER A 215 9.09 11.79 12.07
N SER A 216 9.02 13.11 12.28
CA SER A 216 8.16 14.01 11.50
C SER A 216 8.53 14.02 10.02
N LEU A 217 9.81 13.82 9.68
CA LEU A 217 10.27 13.70 8.29
C LEU A 217 9.63 12.50 7.58
N SER A 218 9.51 11.35 8.25
CA SER A 218 8.83 10.18 7.68
C SER A 218 7.36 10.48 7.40
N SER A 219 6.67 11.20 8.28
CA SER A 219 5.29 11.63 8.05
C SER A 219 5.19 12.61 6.88
N LEU A 220 6.11 13.57 6.76
CA LEU A 220 6.16 14.51 5.63
C LEU A 220 6.42 13.80 4.29
N LEU A 221 7.36 12.84 4.25
CA LEU A 221 7.60 12.00 3.08
C LEU A 221 6.37 11.14 2.75
N GLY A 222 5.63 10.69 3.78
CA GLY A 222 4.33 10.03 3.62
C GLY A 222 3.29 10.92 2.95
N ILE A 223 3.19 12.20 3.33
CA ILE A 223 2.33 13.20 2.67
C ILE A 223 2.75 13.37 1.22
N VAL A 224 4.03 13.65 0.96
CA VAL A 224 4.54 13.95 -0.38
C VAL A 224 4.41 12.75 -1.31
N GLY A 225 4.90 11.58 -0.90
CA GLY A 225 4.86 10.37 -1.71
C GLY A 225 3.44 9.98 -2.12
N ASN A 226 2.50 10.03 -1.18
CA ASN A 226 1.10 9.74 -1.48
C ASN A 226 0.42 10.85 -2.28
N GLY A 227 0.65 12.12 -1.91
CA GLY A 227 0.10 13.28 -2.59
C GLY A 227 0.50 13.36 -4.06
N LEU A 228 1.72 12.96 -4.42
CA LEU A 228 2.19 12.92 -5.80
C LEU A 228 1.46 11.89 -6.69
N MET A 229 0.81 10.89 -6.09
CA MET A 229 0.01 9.89 -6.82
C MET A 229 -1.44 10.32 -7.06
N VAL A 230 -1.98 11.19 -6.20
CA VAL A 230 -3.38 11.67 -6.26
C VAL A 230 -3.77 12.22 -7.65
N PRO A 231 -2.96 13.06 -8.33
CA PRO A 231 -3.32 13.61 -9.63
C PRO A 231 -3.54 12.54 -10.70
N ARG A 232 -2.72 11.47 -10.72
CA ARG A 232 -2.87 10.40 -11.71
C ARG A 232 -4.13 9.59 -11.42
N ALA A 233 -4.35 9.22 -10.17
CA ALA A 233 -5.54 8.46 -9.77
C ALA A 233 -6.85 9.19 -10.12
N LEU A 234 -6.91 10.51 -9.90
CA LEU A 234 -8.04 11.34 -10.33
C LEU A 234 -8.19 11.35 -11.86
N PHE A 235 -7.10 11.65 -12.57
CA PHE A 235 -7.11 11.79 -14.01
C PHE A 235 -7.55 10.52 -14.73
N THR A 236 -7.11 9.34 -14.27
CA THR A 236 -7.49 8.03 -14.83
C THR A 236 -8.80 7.49 -14.27
N ARG A 237 -9.51 8.25 -13.43
CA ARG A 237 -10.76 7.86 -12.77
C ARG A 237 -10.63 6.55 -11.98
N ASP A 238 -9.47 6.35 -11.35
CA ASP A 238 -9.18 5.17 -10.54
C ASP A 238 -9.53 5.43 -9.06
N PHE A 239 -10.73 5.03 -8.66
CA PHE A 239 -11.19 5.23 -7.28
C PHE A 239 -10.41 4.43 -6.25
N ILE A 240 -10.00 3.20 -6.57
CA ILE A 240 -9.26 2.32 -5.65
C ILE A 240 -7.91 2.95 -5.33
N TRP A 241 -7.23 3.42 -6.36
CA TRP A 241 -5.95 4.11 -6.22
C TRP A 241 -6.11 5.45 -5.52
N PHE A 242 -7.10 6.25 -5.92
CA PHE A 242 -7.37 7.56 -5.33
C PHE A 242 -7.63 7.45 -3.82
N LEU A 243 -8.44 6.47 -3.41
CA LEU A 243 -8.74 6.23 -2.01
C LEU A 243 -7.47 5.89 -1.24
N GLY A 244 -6.64 4.97 -1.76
CA GLY A 244 -5.39 4.57 -1.12
C GLY A 244 -4.40 5.71 -0.96
N CYS A 245 -4.10 6.46 -2.03
CA CYS A 245 -3.14 7.56 -1.94
C CYS A 245 -3.68 8.75 -1.15
N SER A 246 -4.97 9.09 -1.25
CA SER A 246 -5.55 10.16 -0.43
C SER A 246 -5.53 9.79 1.05
N TRP A 247 -5.86 8.54 1.38
CA TRP A 247 -5.78 8.03 2.75
C TRP A 247 -4.36 8.05 3.32
N GLY A 248 -3.37 7.60 2.53
CA GLY A 248 -1.97 7.67 2.94
C GLY A 248 -1.50 9.11 3.18
N CYS A 249 -1.92 10.05 2.32
CA CYS A 249 -1.62 11.46 2.49
C CYS A 249 -2.20 12.03 3.80
N ILE A 250 -3.46 11.70 4.08
CA ILE A 250 -4.21 12.26 5.22
C ILE A 250 -3.86 11.55 6.54
N LEU A 251 -3.93 10.23 6.63
CA LEU A 251 -3.77 9.52 7.92
C LEU A 251 -2.33 9.08 8.20
N MET A 252 -1.62 8.54 7.21
CA MET A 252 -0.22 8.11 7.41
C MET A 252 0.72 9.31 7.56
N GLY A 253 0.45 10.38 6.80
CA GLY A 253 1.20 11.61 6.84
C GLY A 253 0.65 12.63 7.83
N TRP A 254 -0.38 13.36 7.42
CA TRP A 254 -0.90 14.52 8.17
C TRP A 254 -1.46 14.15 9.56
N GLY A 255 -2.17 13.04 9.69
CA GLY A 255 -2.78 12.59 10.95
C GLY A 255 -1.74 12.30 12.02
N VAL A 256 -0.59 11.74 11.65
CA VAL A 256 0.52 11.52 12.58
C VAL A 256 1.10 12.86 13.04
N LEU A 257 1.28 13.83 12.12
CA LEU A 257 1.72 15.18 12.48
C LEU A 257 0.69 15.90 13.37
N LEU A 258 -0.61 15.68 13.16
CA LEU A 258 -1.67 16.20 14.01
C LEU A 258 -1.55 15.63 15.43
N ALA A 259 -1.33 14.33 15.58
CA ALA A 259 -1.12 13.72 16.89
C ALA A 259 0.12 14.30 17.59
N MET A 260 1.25 14.42 16.88
CA MET A 260 2.46 15.06 17.42
C MET A 260 2.21 16.52 17.82
N PHE A 261 1.47 17.29 17.01
CA PHE A 261 1.10 18.67 17.32
C PHE A 261 0.23 18.78 18.57
N ILE A 262 -0.84 17.98 18.68
CA ILE A 262 -1.74 17.96 19.84
C ILE A 262 -0.97 17.67 21.14
N HIS A 263 0.03 16.78 21.09
CA HIS A 263 0.83 16.39 22.23
C HIS A 263 2.13 17.21 22.42
N GLY A 264 2.31 18.30 21.68
CA GLY A 264 3.44 19.22 21.86
C GLY A 264 4.78 18.77 21.27
N PHE A 265 4.80 17.71 20.46
CA PHE A 265 5.99 17.17 19.78
C PHE A 265 6.20 17.71 18.37
N TYR A 266 5.35 18.62 17.88
CA TYR A 266 5.50 19.26 16.57
C TYR A 266 5.18 20.76 16.62
N PRO A 267 6.05 21.64 16.09
CA PRO A 267 5.86 23.08 16.19
C PRO A 267 4.56 23.58 15.54
N PRO A 268 3.78 24.48 16.18
CA PRO A 268 2.52 24.98 15.63
C PRO A 268 2.63 25.64 14.26
N THR A 269 3.71 26.41 14.04
CA THR A 269 3.97 27.11 12.78
C THR A 269 4.22 26.12 11.64
N LEU A 270 4.99 25.06 11.90
CA LEU A 270 5.25 23.99 10.93
C LEU A 270 3.98 23.19 10.66
N PHE A 271 3.19 22.87 11.68
CA PHE A 271 1.92 22.17 11.51
C PHE A 271 0.96 22.96 10.61
N LEU A 272 0.81 24.26 10.88
CA LEU A 272 -0.04 25.13 10.07
C LEU A 272 0.46 25.24 8.63
N ALA A 273 1.77 25.44 8.44
CA ALA A 273 2.36 25.53 7.11
C ALA A 273 2.13 24.25 6.29
N VAL A 274 2.35 23.07 6.88
CA VAL A 274 2.11 21.78 6.22
C VAL A 274 0.63 21.59 5.90
N SER A 275 -0.26 21.97 6.82
CA SER A 275 -1.71 21.84 6.62
C SER A 275 -2.21 22.74 5.48
N VAL A 276 -1.79 24.00 5.45
CA VAL A 276 -2.13 24.96 4.38
C VAL A 276 -1.56 24.49 3.05
N ALA A 277 -0.30 24.02 3.03
CA ALA A 277 0.33 23.51 1.81
C ALA A 277 -0.41 22.27 1.27
N LEU A 278 -0.81 21.34 2.14
CA LEU A 278 -1.55 20.14 1.75
C LEU A 278 -2.93 20.49 1.18
N VAL A 279 -3.70 21.33 1.88
CA VAL A 279 -5.04 21.75 1.42
C VAL A 279 -4.94 22.52 0.11
N GLY A 280 -4.00 23.46 0.02
CA GLY A 280 -3.74 24.23 -1.21
C GLY A 280 -3.35 23.34 -2.38
N TYR A 281 -2.45 22.38 -2.15
CA TYR A 281 -2.05 21.39 -3.17
C TYR A 281 -3.26 20.58 -3.66
N LEU A 282 -4.05 19.99 -2.75
CA LEU A 282 -5.22 19.21 -3.13
C LEU A 282 -6.24 20.06 -3.90
N ALA A 283 -6.50 21.30 -3.48
CA ALA A 283 -7.40 22.22 -4.18
C ALA A 283 -6.95 22.49 -5.63
N VAL A 284 -5.65 22.73 -5.85
CA VAL A 284 -5.07 22.89 -7.19
C VAL A 284 -5.21 21.61 -8.02
N VAL A 285 -4.93 20.45 -7.43
CA VAL A 285 -5.07 19.15 -8.11
C VAL A 285 -6.50 18.90 -8.54
N PHE A 286 -7.49 19.12 -7.66
CA PHE A 286 -8.90 18.97 -7.99
C PHE A 286 -9.34 19.95 -9.08
N LYS A 287 -8.86 21.19 -9.03
CA LYS A 287 -9.14 22.18 -10.07
C LYS A 287 -8.61 21.72 -11.43
N PHE A 288 -7.34 21.31 -11.50
CA PHE A 288 -6.75 20.83 -12.75
C PHE A 288 -7.44 19.60 -13.30
N ASP A 289 -7.88 18.68 -12.43
CA ASP A 289 -8.65 17.53 -12.88
C ASP A 289 -10.05 17.92 -13.40
N ALA A 290 -10.74 18.83 -12.72
CA ALA A 290 -12.03 19.35 -13.19
C ALA A 290 -11.90 20.04 -14.55
N ASP A 291 -10.87 20.87 -14.72
CA ASP A 291 -10.58 21.55 -15.99
C ASP A 291 -10.26 20.53 -17.10
N ALA A 292 -9.46 19.49 -16.81
CA ALA A 292 -9.11 18.43 -17.76
C ALA A 292 -10.29 17.58 -18.23
N HIS A 293 -11.35 17.48 -17.42
CA HIS A 293 -12.56 16.70 -17.72
C HIS A 293 -13.79 17.58 -17.93
N ALA A 294 -13.61 18.89 -18.14
CA ALA A 294 -14.68 19.87 -18.37
C ALA A 294 -15.84 19.77 -17.35
N CYS A 295 -15.52 19.54 -16.08
CA CYS A 295 -16.49 19.38 -15.01
C CYS A 295 -16.73 20.68 -14.25
N THR A 296 -17.99 21.10 -14.15
CA THR A 296 -18.42 22.21 -13.28
C THR A 296 -19.57 21.76 -12.37
N PRO A 297 -19.51 21.95 -11.05
CA PRO A 297 -18.43 22.58 -10.26
C PRO A 297 -17.17 21.71 -10.15
N VAL A 298 -16.08 22.22 -9.55
CA VAL A 298 -14.79 21.49 -9.36
C VAL A 298 -15.00 20.13 -8.69
N LEU A 299 -15.87 20.05 -7.69
CA LEU A 299 -16.21 18.79 -7.02
C LEU A 299 -17.02 17.81 -7.90
N GLY A 300 -17.54 18.27 -9.05
CA GLY A 300 -18.18 17.44 -10.06
C GLY A 300 -17.25 16.35 -10.60
N SER A 301 -15.93 16.57 -10.57
CA SER A 301 -14.94 15.53 -10.86
C SER A 301 -15.08 14.30 -9.94
N ILE A 302 -15.42 14.47 -8.67
CA ILE A 302 -15.60 13.36 -7.72
C ILE A 302 -16.73 12.44 -8.17
N SER A 303 -17.79 12.99 -8.77
CA SER A 303 -18.89 12.19 -9.30
C SER A 303 -18.45 11.27 -10.44
N GLY A 304 -17.55 11.75 -11.31
CA GLY A 304 -16.96 10.95 -12.39
C GLY A 304 -16.06 9.84 -11.85
N LEU A 305 -15.32 10.12 -10.77
CA LEU A 305 -14.50 9.13 -10.08
C LEU A 305 -15.34 7.99 -9.46
N LEU A 306 -16.46 8.34 -8.80
CA LEU A 306 -17.36 7.34 -8.20
C LEU A 306 -18.08 6.49 -9.25
N LYS A 307 -18.43 7.06 -10.41
CA LYS A 307 -19.03 6.32 -11.53
C LYS A 307 -18.05 5.34 -12.16
N GLY A 308 -16.75 5.67 -12.23
CA GLY A 308 -15.69 4.77 -12.70
C GLY A 308 -15.38 3.60 -11.75
N ALA A 309 -15.92 3.62 -10.52
CA ALA A 309 -15.74 2.58 -9.53
C ALA A 309 -16.83 1.48 -9.56
N ALA A 310 -17.92 1.68 -10.29
CA ALA A 310 -19.12 0.84 -10.31
C ALA A 310 -19.09 -0.24 -11.39
#